data_AF-A0AA86AMR1-F1
#
_entry.id   AF-A0AA86AMR1-F1
#
_cell.length_a   1.000
_cell.length_b   1.000
_cell.length_c   1.000
_cell.angle_alpha   90.00
_cell.angle_beta   90.00
_cell.angle_gamma   90.00
#
_symmetry.space_group_name_H-M   'P 1'
#
loop_
_entity.id
_entity.type
_entity.pdbx_description
1 polymer ?
#
loop_
_entity_poly.entity_id
_entity_poly.type
_entity_poly.pdbx_seq_one_letter_code
_entity_poly.pdbx_strand_id
1 'polypeptide(L)'
;MVAHGVDIKKDLTNAQKNKLFLDAIDGETKAKVLANIANHYGISNEKAYEEVTDNEAEHLLDYVTGRERTATHVLMQRHMCV
;
A
#
# COMPACT_ATOMS: atom_id res chain seq x y z
N MET A 1 -26.98 -21.26 -19.66
CA MET A 1 -26.95 -20.61 -18.34
C MET A 1 -26.69 -21.68 -17.29
N VAL A 2 -25.50 -21.68 -16.68
CA VAL A 2 -25.27 -22.40 -15.41
C VAL A 2 -24.31 -21.53 -14.59
N ALA A 3 -24.85 -20.97 -13.52
CA ALA A 3 -24.08 -20.32 -12.48
C ALA A 3 -23.22 -21.37 -11.77
N HIS A 4 -21.92 -21.14 -11.70
CA HIS A 4 -21.06 -21.76 -10.70
C HIS A 4 -20.60 -20.65 -9.77
N GLY A 5 -21.17 -20.65 -8.57
CA GLY A 5 -20.75 -19.80 -7.48
C GLY A 5 -19.28 -20.05 -7.16
N VAL A 6 -18.54 -18.95 -7.07
CA VAL A 6 -17.19 -18.91 -6.52
C VAL A 6 -17.20 -17.73 -5.54
N ASP A 7 -17.93 -17.91 -4.43
CA ASP A 7 -17.75 -17.11 -3.23
C ASP A 7 -16.44 -17.55 -2.55
N ILE A 8 -15.32 -17.25 -3.21
CA ILE A 8 -14.00 -17.26 -2.57
C ILE A 8 -13.90 -15.89 -1.93
N LYS A 9 -13.74 -15.83 -0.60
CA LYS A 9 -13.25 -14.62 0.06
C LYS A 9 -11.94 -14.25 -0.64
N LYS A 10 -11.99 -13.34 -1.61
CA LYS A 10 -10.85 -12.98 -2.44
C LYS A 10 -9.91 -12.19 -1.55
N ASP A 11 -8.85 -12.84 -1.06
CA ASP A 11 -7.79 -12.15 -0.35
C ASP A 11 -7.30 -11.02 -1.25
N LEU A 12 -7.33 -9.81 -0.71
CA LEU A 12 -6.87 -8.63 -1.44
C LEU A 12 -5.40 -8.83 -1.81
N THR A 13 -5.08 -8.52 -3.06
CA THR A 13 -3.69 -8.41 -3.51
C THR A 13 -2.95 -7.34 -2.71
N ASN A 14 -1.62 -7.41 -2.67
CA ASN A 14 -0.82 -6.36 -2.04
C ASN A 14 -1.09 -4.98 -2.67
N ALA A 15 -1.17 -4.91 -4.00
CA ALA A 15 -1.61 -3.73 -4.74
C ALA A 15 -2.88 -3.09 -4.17
N GLN A 16 -3.91 -3.92 -3.97
CA GLN A 16 -5.20 -3.49 -3.42
C GLN A 16 -5.10 -3.08 -1.94
N LYS A 17 -4.36 -3.84 -1.12
CA LYS A 17 -4.13 -3.51 0.31
C LYS A 17 -3.39 -2.18 0.44
N ASN A 18 -2.31 -2.00 -0.30
CA ASN A 18 -1.50 -0.79 -0.34
C ASN A 18 -2.35 0.40 -0.77
N LYS A 19 -3.12 0.27 -1.87
CA LYS A 19 -4.00 1.33 -2.36
C LYS A 19 -5.06 1.71 -1.33
N LEU A 20 -5.74 0.73 -0.75
CA LEU A 20 -6.77 0.97 0.26
C LEU A 20 -6.18 1.64 1.51
N PHE A 21 -4.98 1.25 1.96
CA PHE A 21 -4.29 1.92 3.06
C PHE A 21 -3.99 3.37 2.73
N LEU A 22 -3.36 3.62 1.58
CA LEU A 22 -2.99 4.96 1.15
C LEU A 22 -4.25 5.84 1.06
N ASP A 23 -5.36 5.32 0.53
CA ASP A 23 -6.62 6.07 0.44
C ASP A 23 -7.33 6.28 1.80
N ALA A 24 -6.99 5.51 2.82
CA ALA A 24 -7.58 5.62 4.16
C ALA A 24 -6.87 6.62 5.09
N ILE A 25 -5.65 7.03 4.77
CA ILE A 25 -4.88 8.03 5.53
C ILE A 25 -5.00 9.43 4.90
N ASP A 26 -4.70 10.47 5.68
CA ASP A 26 -4.72 11.85 5.20
C ASP A 26 -3.64 12.11 4.14
N GLY A 27 -3.85 13.17 3.34
CA GLY A 27 -2.97 13.50 2.21
C GLY A 27 -1.53 13.83 2.61
N GLU A 28 -1.31 14.45 3.77
CA GLU A 28 0.04 14.80 4.25
C GLU A 28 0.79 13.53 4.64
N THR A 29 0.14 12.62 5.37
CA THR A 29 0.72 11.32 5.75
C THR A 29 0.98 10.46 4.51
N LYS A 30 0.04 10.40 3.55
CA LYS A 30 0.25 9.73 2.25
C LYS A 30 1.49 10.28 1.55
N ALA A 31 1.62 11.61 1.45
CA ALA A 31 2.76 12.25 0.80
C ALA A 31 4.09 11.92 1.50
N LYS A 32 4.13 11.84 2.84
CA LYS A 32 5.33 11.45 3.60
C LYS A 32 5.75 10.01 3.34
N VAL A 33 4.80 9.08 3.29
CA VAL A 33 5.09 7.66 2.97
C VAL A 33 5.64 7.54 1.55
N LEU A 34 4.98 8.16 0.56
CA LEU A 34 5.43 8.13 -0.82
C LEU A 34 6.79 8.82 -1.01
N ALA A 35 7.04 9.93 -0.32
CA ALA A 35 8.33 10.61 -0.35
C ALA A 35 9.46 9.76 0.25
N ASN A 36 9.21 9.00 1.32
CA ASN A 36 10.21 8.08 1.87
C ASN A 36 10.63 7.02 0.83
N ILE A 37 9.65 6.39 0.17
CA ILE A 37 9.88 5.38 -0.86
C ILE A 37 10.59 6.00 -2.06
N ALA A 38 10.07 7.13 -2.57
CA ALA A 38 10.62 7.85 -3.70
C ALA A 38 12.10 8.20 -3.49
N ASN A 39 12.45 8.74 -2.32
CA ASN A 39 13.83 9.07 -1.96
C ASN A 39 14.72 7.83 -1.86
N HIS A 40 14.21 6.70 -1.36
CA HIS A 40 15.01 5.47 -1.23
C HIS A 40 15.37 4.88 -2.59
N TYR A 41 14.45 4.88 -3.55
CA TYR A 41 14.64 4.29 -4.88
C TYR A 41 15.08 5.30 -5.97
N GLY A 42 15.16 6.58 -5.65
CA GLY A 42 15.55 7.62 -6.61
C GLY A 42 14.50 7.89 -7.70
N ILE A 43 13.22 7.79 -7.35
CA ILE A 43 12.06 7.98 -8.25
C ILE A 43 11.19 9.16 -7.77
N SER A 44 10.15 9.53 -8.54
CA SER A 44 9.19 10.55 -8.10
C SER A 44 8.12 9.97 -7.18
N ASN A 45 7.40 10.83 -6.45
CA ASN A 45 6.29 10.41 -5.60
C ASN A 45 5.15 9.78 -6.41
N GLU A 46 4.88 10.29 -7.61
CA GLU A 46 3.91 9.72 -8.53
C GLU A 46 4.32 8.32 -8.95
N LYS A 47 5.61 8.13 -9.31
CA LYS A 47 6.14 6.82 -9.65
C LYS A 47 6.11 5.86 -8.47
N ALA A 48 6.44 6.32 -7.27
CA ALA A 48 6.32 5.51 -6.05
C ALA A 48 4.87 5.04 -5.83
N TYR A 49 3.88 5.90 -6.08
CA TYR A 49 2.47 5.51 -5.99
C TYR A 49 2.11 4.44 -7.04
N GLU A 50 2.56 4.60 -8.29
CA GLU A 50 2.37 3.60 -9.35
C GLU A 50 2.96 2.25 -8.95
N GLU A 51 4.23 2.21 -8.50
CA GLU A 51 4.92 0.96 -8.14
C GLU A 51 4.21 0.22 -7.00
N VAL A 52 3.82 0.92 -5.93
CA VAL A 52 3.19 0.26 -4.76
C VAL A 52 1.72 -0.09 -4.97
N THR A 53 1.12 0.34 -6.08
CA THR A 53 -0.27 0.01 -6.46
C THR A 53 -0.37 -0.79 -7.75
N ASP A 54 0.76 -1.15 -8.36
CA ASP A 54 0.80 -2.03 -9.51
C ASP A 54 0.39 -3.46 -9.13
N ASN A 55 -0.12 -4.23 -10.10
CA ASN A 55 -0.60 -5.60 -9.89
C ASN A 55 0.45 -6.54 -9.28
N GLU A 56 1.74 -6.28 -9.52
CA GLU A 56 2.86 -7.07 -8.99
C GLU A 56 3.48 -6.48 -7.72
N ALA A 57 2.85 -5.45 -7.11
CA ALA A 57 3.37 -4.80 -5.93
C ALA A 57 3.61 -5.77 -4.76
N GLU A 58 4.72 -5.59 -4.05
CA GLU A 58 4.97 -6.22 -2.76
C GLU A 58 4.17 -5.53 -1.64
N HIS A 59 4.30 -6.03 -0.41
CA HIS A 59 3.64 -5.38 0.71
C HIS A 59 4.26 -3.99 0.95
N LEU A 60 3.46 -2.96 1.24
CA LEU A 60 3.96 -1.58 1.34
C LEU A 60 5.19 -1.40 2.25
N LEU A 61 5.23 -2.14 3.37
CA LEU A 61 6.33 -2.08 4.33
C LEU A 61 7.67 -2.67 3.83
N ASP A 62 7.67 -3.32 2.68
CA ASP A 62 8.89 -3.80 2.02
C ASP A 62 9.56 -2.67 1.21
N TYR A 63 8.79 -1.65 0.82
CA TYR A 63 9.31 -0.44 0.17
C TYR A 63 9.73 0.66 1.15
N VAL A 64 9.04 0.77 2.30
CA VAL A 64 9.27 1.86 3.27
C VAL A 64 10.51 1.56 4.12
N THR A 65 11.38 2.54 4.27
CA THR A 65 12.64 2.41 5.01
C THR A 65 12.72 3.34 6.22
N GLY A 66 13.66 3.07 7.12
CA GLY A 66 13.91 3.93 8.28
C GLY A 66 12.81 3.89 9.33
N ARG A 67 12.63 5.02 10.03
CA ARG A 67 11.66 5.14 11.14
C ARG A 67 10.22 5.19 10.63
N GLU A 68 10.06 5.65 9.40
CA GLU A 68 8.82 5.76 8.66
C GLU A 68 8.18 4.39 8.46
N ARG A 69 8.97 3.32 8.35
CA ARG A 69 8.45 1.94 8.25
C ARG A 69 7.64 1.55 9.48
N THR A 70 8.17 1.78 10.67
CA THR A 70 7.49 1.47 11.94
C THR A 70 6.25 2.35 12.11
N ALA A 71 6.34 3.64 11.80
CA ALA A 71 5.18 4.54 11.85
C ALA A 71 4.07 4.11 10.87
N THR A 72 4.44 3.72 9.65
CA THR A 72 3.52 3.20 8.64
C THR A 72 2.85 1.91 9.10
N HIS A 73 3.60 0.99 9.72
CA HIS A 73 3.04 -0.25 10.25
C HIS A 73 1.94 0.00 11.30
N VAL A 74 2.17 0.92 12.24
CA VAL A 74 1.18 1.30 13.27
C VAL A 74 -0.08 1.90 12.63
N LEU A 75 0.07 2.72 11.60
CA LEU A 75 -1.07 3.27 10.87
C LEU A 75 -1.83 2.17 10.11
N MET A 76 -1.13 1.23 9.47
CA MET A 76 -1.78 0.10 8.79
C MET A 76 -2.60 -0.74 9.76
N GLN A 77 -2.08 -1.05 10.94
CA GLN A 77 -2.83 -1.76 12.00
C GLN A 77 -4.11 -1.02 12.40
N ARG A 78 -4.04 0.31 12.54
CA ARG A 78 -5.18 1.16 12.90
C ARG A 78 -6.27 1.21 11.81
N HIS A 79 -5.89 1.22 10.54
CA HIS A 79 -6.81 1.47 9.44
C HIS A 79 -7.30 0.20 8.73
N MET A 80 -6.56 -0.91 8.80
CA MET A 80 -6.82 -2.08 7.96
C MET A 80 -7.07 -3.39 8.71
N CYS A 81 -7.06 -3.39 10.05
CA CYS A 81 -7.12 -4.62 10.85
C CYS A 81 -6.17 -5.70 10.30
N VAL A 82 -4.87 -5.38 10.25
CA VAL A 82 -3.79 -6.34 9.94
C VAL A 82 -3.19 -6.85 11.22
#